data_AF-A0AA97EGC3-F1
#
_entry.id   AF-A0AA97EGC3-F1
#
_cell.length_a   1.000
_cell.length_b   1.000
_cell.length_c   1.000
_cell.angle_alpha   90.00
_cell.angle_beta   90.00
_cell.angle_gamma   90.00
#
_symmetry.space_group_name_H-M   'P 1'
#
loop_
_entity.id
_entity.type
_entity.pdbx_description
1 polymer ?
#
loop_
_entity_poly.entity_id
_entity_poly.type
_entity_poly.pdbx_seq_one_letter_code
_entity_poly.pdbx_strand_id
1 'polypeptide(L)'
;MARAWHPTNPSLRKTVLRVGGLALTLGLFACGQVSTSVFTPSEPSLAVADVASKADGPPAGYSVDDIYSELERMMARDCDRQVKAIGNLIYTLCTVSDAEGQLITLSASSALTPEGDGVAYWFRSSGELYAVEYLHTGEILVLVPAGQQTIIELVPQQDLQVITDAARWQALTSGALEAVADIQTQIEVQAQLETRSDAAVEAGPPMALVKVAREGGDPHHRWVTFEVPQAVTSSSAWGGALRWYDAHLATMVALTADQFCGHQSARGAYFNYEADGGSIFMGQIFVSCSVARSVIETYGQGQYAWVVLEEAWGDAESLDQWVPDLPDTMVPQFRQTVVQQLTPECIETGGTRLCPGDRI
;
A
#
# COMPACT_ATOMS: atom_id res chain seq x y z
N MET A 1 38.54 38.75 -1.76
CA MET A 1 37.45 39.43 -1.02
C MET A 1 36.79 38.39 -0.13
N ALA A 2 37.10 38.44 1.15
CA ALA A 2 36.62 37.54 2.18
C ALA A 2 35.47 38.22 2.95
N ARG A 3 34.43 37.47 3.31
CA ARG A 3 33.61 37.74 4.50
C ARG A 3 33.23 36.43 5.17
N ALA A 4 33.92 36.16 6.26
CA ALA A 4 33.54 35.24 7.31
C ALA A 4 32.38 35.81 8.12
N TRP A 5 31.40 34.98 8.49
CA TRP A 5 30.44 35.28 9.55
C TRP A 5 30.13 34.01 10.36
N HIS A 6 30.69 33.97 11.57
CA HIS A 6 30.23 33.31 12.80
C HIS A 6 30.38 34.39 13.90
N PRO A 7 29.85 34.25 15.13
CA PRO A 7 28.92 33.26 15.71
C PRO A 7 27.77 33.93 16.51
N THR A 8 26.85 33.16 17.13
CA THR A 8 26.53 33.32 18.57
C THR A 8 25.66 32.16 19.06
N ASN A 9 26.12 31.58 20.17
CA ASN A 9 25.48 30.59 21.04
C ASN A 9 24.66 31.35 22.12
N PRO A 10 23.58 30.76 22.67
CA PRO A 10 23.41 30.87 24.12
C PRO A 10 23.03 29.56 24.82
N SER A 11 23.90 29.18 25.75
CA SER A 11 23.68 28.59 27.07
C SER A 11 22.28 28.08 27.47
N LEU A 12 22.23 26.78 27.78
CA LEU A 12 21.82 26.16 29.06
C LEU A 12 20.86 26.93 29.97
N ARG A 13 19.65 26.37 30.17
CA ARG A 13 19.00 26.29 31.50
C ARG A 13 18.30 24.95 31.71
N LYS A 14 18.79 24.21 32.70
CA LYS A 14 18.11 23.09 33.36
C LYS A 14 16.99 23.66 34.22
N THR A 15 15.78 23.15 34.09
CA THR A 15 14.72 23.36 35.08
C THR A 15 14.36 22.01 35.69
N VAL A 16 14.76 21.87 36.96
CA VAL A 16 14.32 20.82 37.87
C VAL A 16 12.93 21.21 38.35
N LEU A 17 11.93 20.33 38.20
CA LEU A 17 10.67 20.45 38.93
C LEU A 17 10.51 19.21 39.82
N ARG A 18 10.66 19.43 41.13
CA ARG A 18 10.20 18.56 42.22
C ARG A 18 9.02 19.26 42.88
N VAL A 19 7.86 18.63 42.91
CA VAL A 19 6.79 18.80 43.92
C VAL A 19 6.11 17.42 43.97
N GLY A 20 6.26 16.63 45.04
CA GLY A 20 5.42 16.70 46.25
C GLY A 20 4.02 16.14 45.90
N GLY A 21 3.63 14.91 46.22
CA GLY A 21 3.75 14.25 47.50
C GLY A 21 2.51 14.56 48.35
N LEU A 22 1.41 13.86 48.11
CA LEU A 22 0.30 13.78 49.06
C LEU A 22 -0.40 12.42 48.93
N ALA A 23 -0.28 11.67 50.01
CA ALA A 23 -0.92 10.40 50.24
C ALA A 23 -2.38 10.62 50.64
N LEU A 24 -3.28 9.76 50.18
CA LEU A 24 -4.45 9.38 50.97
C LEU A 24 -4.77 7.90 50.72
N THR A 25 -4.63 7.14 51.79
CA THR A 25 -4.98 5.72 51.94
C THR A 25 -6.47 5.55 52.24
N LEU A 26 -7.12 4.54 51.66
CA LEU A 26 -7.85 3.44 52.37
C LEU A 26 -8.90 2.80 51.45
N GLY A 27 -8.85 1.48 51.35
CA GLY A 27 -9.89 0.66 50.71
C GLY A 27 -9.40 -0.75 50.44
N LEU A 28 -9.24 -1.57 51.49
CA LEU A 28 -9.06 -3.02 51.39
C LEU A 28 -10.22 -3.65 50.62
N PHE A 29 -9.95 -4.59 49.70
CA PHE A 29 -10.64 -5.89 49.66
C PHE A 29 -9.88 -6.92 48.80
N ALA A 30 -9.69 -8.09 49.41
CA ALA A 30 -9.58 -9.44 48.84
C ALA A 30 -8.36 -9.83 47.97
N CYS A 31 -7.64 -10.82 48.51
CA CYS A 31 -6.54 -11.57 47.92
C CYS A 31 -6.93 -12.34 46.65
N GLY A 32 -6.15 -12.19 45.60
CA GLY A 32 -5.96 -13.17 44.53
C GLY A 32 -4.47 -13.19 44.20
N GLN A 33 -3.78 -14.29 44.53
CA GLN A 33 -2.36 -14.45 44.27
C GLN A 33 -2.10 -14.51 42.77
N VAL A 34 -1.39 -13.53 42.23
CA VAL A 34 -0.74 -13.63 40.91
C VAL A 34 0.74 -13.77 41.17
N SER A 35 1.27 -14.95 40.86
CA SER A 35 2.70 -15.26 40.88
C SER A 35 3.45 -14.29 39.97
N THR A 36 4.27 -13.42 40.53
CA THR A 36 5.26 -12.66 39.79
C THR A 36 6.44 -13.57 39.47
N SER A 37 6.45 -14.18 38.29
CA SER A 37 7.68 -14.67 37.68
C SER A 37 8.48 -13.46 37.22
N VAL A 38 9.64 -13.26 37.86
CA VAL A 38 10.67 -12.34 37.38
C VAL A 38 11.23 -12.96 36.09
N PHE A 39 10.78 -12.48 34.94
CA PHE A 39 11.44 -12.75 33.66
C PHE A 39 12.69 -11.87 33.59
N THR A 40 13.85 -12.47 33.85
CA THR A 40 15.12 -11.95 33.37
C THR A 40 15.14 -12.08 31.84
N PRO A 41 15.48 -11.03 31.06
CA PRO A 41 15.73 -11.19 29.64
C PRO A 41 17.05 -11.95 29.49
N SER A 42 16.97 -13.25 29.24
CA SER A 42 18.06 -14.01 28.66
C SER A 42 18.21 -13.55 27.20
N GLU A 43 19.27 -12.80 26.94
CA GLU A 43 19.81 -12.59 25.60
C GLU A 43 19.93 -13.95 24.89
N PRO A 44 19.39 -14.13 23.68
CA PRO A 44 19.86 -15.22 22.84
C PRO A 44 21.28 -14.84 22.42
N SER A 45 22.26 -15.45 23.08
CA SER A 45 23.61 -15.57 22.54
C SER A 45 23.47 -16.33 21.21
N LEU A 46 23.46 -15.59 20.11
CA LEU A 46 23.75 -16.12 18.78
C LEU A 46 25.17 -16.70 18.85
N ALA A 47 25.23 -18.00 19.11
CA ALA A 47 26.39 -18.78 18.77
C ALA A 47 26.56 -18.65 17.26
N VAL A 48 27.63 -17.96 16.86
CA VAL A 48 28.13 -17.93 15.49
C VAL A 48 28.44 -19.37 15.11
N ALA A 49 27.55 -19.99 14.35
CA ALA A 49 27.78 -21.29 13.75
C ALA A 49 28.54 -21.07 12.43
N ASP A 50 29.77 -21.57 12.46
CA ASP A 50 30.62 -22.07 11.39
C ASP A 50 30.67 -21.35 10.04
N VAL A 51 31.86 -20.77 9.84
CA VAL A 51 32.55 -20.43 8.59
C VAL A 51 32.02 -21.17 7.36
N ALA A 52 31.32 -20.43 6.49
CA ALA A 52 31.12 -20.83 5.10
C ALA A 52 32.49 -21.16 4.47
N SER A 53 32.72 -22.42 4.14
CA SER A 53 33.93 -22.83 3.44
C SER A 53 33.83 -22.37 1.99
N LYS A 54 34.56 -21.31 1.64
CA LYS A 54 34.73 -20.86 0.26
C LYS A 54 35.54 -21.93 -0.49
N ALA A 55 34.90 -22.60 -1.44
CA ALA A 55 35.59 -23.52 -2.34
C ALA A 55 35.98 -22.75 -3.62
N ASP A 56 37.25 -22.82 -4.00
CA ASP A 56 37.74 -22.25 -5.26
C ASP A 56 37.37 -23.19 -6.41
N GLY A 57 36.23 -22.94 -7.02
CA GLY A 57 35.78 -23.59 -8.25
C GLY A 57 34.42 -24.29 -8.14
N PRO A 58 33.68 -24.38 -9.26
CA PRO A 58 32.35 -24.98 -9.26
C PRO A 58 32.40 -26.48 -8.92
N PRO A 59 31.33 -27.04 -8.32
CA PRO A 59 31.25 -28.46 -8.02
C PRO A 59 31.45 -29.30 -9.28
N ALA A 60 32.07 -30.48 -9.14
CA ALA A 60 32.39 -31.37 -10.26
C ALA A 60 31.14 -31.64 -11.13
N GLY A 61 31.16 -31.15 -12.37
CA GLY A 61 30.05 -31.28 -13.33
C GLY A 61 29.30 -30.00 -13.69
N TYR A 62 29.66 -28.85 -13.11
CA TYR A 62 29.11 -27.55 -13.50
C TYR A 62 30.24 -26.63 -14.00
N SER A 63 30.24 -26.24 -15.28
CA SER A 63 31.10 -25.14 -15.73
C SER A 63 30.33 -23.81 -15.69
N VAL A 64 31.05 -22.70 -15.65
CA VAL A 64 30.45 -21.34 -15.69
C VAL A 64 29.65 -21.15 -16.98
N ASP A 65 30.20 -21.63 -18.09
CA ASP A 65 29.57 -21.58 -19.40
C ASP A 65 28.26 -22.37 -19.42
N ASP A 66 28.21 -23.53 -18.75
CA ASP A 66 26.98 -24.33 -18.63
C ASP A 66 25.89 -23.59 -17.84
N ILE A 67 26.28 -22.87 -16.78
CA ILE A 67 25.34 -22.11 -15.94
C ILE A 67 24.75 -20.94 -16.73
N TYR A 68 25.59 -20.15 -17.40
CA TYR A 68 25.09 -19.05 -18.23
C TYR A 68 24.25 -19.58 -19.41
N SER A 69 24.69 -20.64 -20.07
CA SER A 69 23.93 -21.27 -21.17
C SER A 69 22.55 -21.75 -20.70
N GLU A 70 22.47 -22.33 -19.51
CA GLU A 70 21.19 -22.77 -18.93
C GLU A 70 20.30 -21.58 -18.54
N LEU A 71 20.86 -20.52 -17.96
CA LEU A 71 20.12 -19.30 -17.65
C LEU A 71 19.57 -18.62 -18.91
N GLU A 72 20.40 -18.45 -19.94
CA GLU A 72 19.98 -17.93 -21.25
C GLU A 72 18.87 -18.79 -21.86
N ARG A 73 19.03 -20.12 -21.83
CA ARG A 73 18.00 -21.06 -22.26
C ARG A 73 16.70 -20.86 -21.49
N MET A 74 16.77 -20.68 -20.16
CA MET A 74 15.60 -20.45 -19.31
C MET A 74 14.90 -19.14 -19.60
N MET A 75 15.64 -18.06 -19.85
CA MET A 75 15.12 -16.74 -20.20
C MET A 75 14.47 -16.71 -21.59
N ALA A 76 14.98 -17.53 -22.51
CA ALA A 76 14.48 -17.67 -23.88
C ALA A 76 13.32 -18.66 -24.03
N ARG A 77 12.82 -19.27 -22.93
CA ARG A 77 11.70 -20.21 -22.99
C ARG A 77 10.41 -19.50 -23.42
N ASP A 78 9.71 -20.12 -24.35
CA ASP A 78 8.33 -19.74 -24.66
C ASP A 78 7.44 -20.02 -23.44
N CYS A 79 6.61 -19.03 -23.10
CA CYS A 79 5.64 -19.11 -22.01
C CYS A 79 4.50 -18.14 -22.27
N ASP A 80 3.41 -18.35 -21.54
CA ASP A 80 2.39 -17.32 -21.38
C ASP A 80 2.93 -16.24 -20.43
N ARG A 81 3.30 -15.10 -21.01
CA ARG A 81 3.94 -13.99 -20.28
C ARG A 81 2.92 -12.91 -19.96
N GLN A 82 2.74 -12.66 -18.68
CA GLN A 82 1.94 -11.57 -18.15
C GLN A 82 2.87 -10.49 -17.62
N VAL A 83 2.63 -9.23 -18.02
CA VAL A 83 3.35 -8.07 -17.53
C VAL A 83 2.31 -7.06 -17.05
N LYS A 84 2.42 -6.63 -15.79
CA LYS A 84 1.50 -5.68 -15.16
C LYS A 84 2.26 -4.61 -14.41
N ALA A 85 1.91 -3.35 -14.66
CA ALA A 85 2.36 -2.21 -13.86
C ALA A 85 1.28 -1.90 -12.83
N ILE A 86 1.65 -1.91 -11.54
CA ILE A 86 0.76 -1.60 -10.42
C ILE A 86 1.52 -0.61 -9.52
N GLY A 87 1.05 0.63 -9.48
CA GLY A 87 1.81 1.74 -8.89
C GLY A 87 3.17 1.91 -9.56
N ASN A 88 4.23 2.03 -8.75
CA ASN A 88 5.61 2.14 -9.21
C ASN A 88 6.32 0.79 -9.38
N LEU A 89 5.59 -0.34 -9.46
CA LEU A 89 6.14 -1.67 -9.64
C LEU A 89 5.68 -2.29 -10.96
N ILE A 90 6.59 -2.92 -11.68
CA ILE A 90 6.33 -3.84 -12.78
C ILE A 90 6.47 -5.27 -12.25
N TYR A 91 5.38 -6.01 -12.37
CA TYR A 91 5.31 -7.43 -12.17
C TYR A 91 5.40 -8.14 -13.51
N THR A 92 6.25 -9.17 -13.58
CA THR A 92 6.29 -10.09 -14.72
C THR A 92 6.10 -11.51 -14.21
N LEU A 93 5.25 -12.27 -14.88
CA LEU A 93 5.01 -13.68 -14.61
C LEU A 93 5.01 -14.45 -15.93
N CYS A 94 5.69 -15.59 -15.94
CA CYS A 94 5.86 -16.43 -17.12
C CYS A 94 5.47 -17.86 -16.74
N THR A 95 4.37 -18.35 -17.30
CA THR A 95 3.80 -19.67 -16.97
C THR A 95 3.63 -20.56 -18.19
N VAL A 96 3.63 -21.87 -17.98
CA VAL A 96 3.25 -22.87 -19.00
C VAL A 96 2.26 -23.85 -18.40
N SER A 97 1.34 -24.38 -19.21
CA SER A 97 0.49 -25.49 -18.80
C SER A 97 1.21 -26.82 -19.03
N ASP A 98 1.15 -27.73 -18.05
CA ASP A 98 1.59 -29.12 -18.23
C ASP A 98 0.57 -29.96 -19.00
N ALA A 99 0.84 -31.27 -19.11
CA ALA A 99 -0.02 -32.20 -19.85
C ALA A 99 -1.41 -32.36 -19.20
N GLU A 100 -1.50 -32.14 -17.90
CA GLU A 100 -2.70 -32.18 -17.09
C GLU A 100 -3.45 -30.82 -17.07
N GLY A 101 -2.86 -29.78 -17.68
CA GLY A 101 -3.41 -28.43 -17.73
C GLY A 101 -3.12 -27.58 -16.48
N GLN A 102 -2.28 -28.06 -15.56
CA GLN A 102 -1.85 -27.30 -14.40
C GLN A 102 -0.80 -26.26 -14.83
N LEU A 103 -0.94 -25.04 -14.29
CA LEU A 103 0.01 -23.95 -14.55
C LEU A 103 1.28 -24.15 -13.75
N ILE A 104 2.42 -24.11 -14.44
CA ILE A 104 3.77 -24.15 -13.89
C ILE A 104 4.43 -22.81 -14.14
N THR A 105 4.93 -22.18 -13.08
CA THR A 105 5.73 -20.95 -13.18
C THR A 105 7.13 -21.27 -13.69
N LEU A 106 7.55 -20.61 -14.76
CA LEU A 106 8.91 -20.69 -15.30
C LEU A 106 9.80 -19.54 -14.85
N SER A 107 9.22 -18.34 -14.70
CA SER A 107 9.88 -17.20 -14.07
C SER A 107 8.87 -16.20 -13.52
N ALA A 108 9.32 -15.39 -12.56
CA ALA A 108 8.58 -14.26 -12.05
C ALA A 108 9.55 -13.14 -11.67
N SER A 109 9.11 -11.89 -11.70
CA SER A 109 9.87 -10.76 -11.18
C SER A 109 8.98 -9.63 -10.69
N SER A 110 9.50 -8.85 -9.76
CA SER A 110 8.97 -7.54 -9.37
C SER A 110 10.11 -6.52 -9.45
N ALA A 111 9.84 -5.37 -10.08
CA ALA A 111 10.84 -4.33 -10.29
C ALA A 111 10.24 -2.92 -10.21
N LEU A 112 10.95 -1.97 -9.64
CA LEU A 112 10.56 -0.56 -9.56
C LEU A 112 10.69 0.14 -10.92
N THR A 113 9.70 0.95 -11.25
CA THR A 113 9.74 1.90 -12.36
C THR A 113 10.13 3.29 -11.88
N PRO A 114 11.11 3.98 -12.51
CA PRO A 114 12.03 3.57 -13.59
C PRO A 114 13.38 2.99 -13.13
N GLU A 115 13.60 2.82 -11.83
CA GLU A 115 14.91 2.53 -11.24
C GLU A 115 15.47 1.15 -11.60
N GLY A 116 14.61 0.20 -11.96
CA GLY A 116 15.00 -1.17 -12.31
C GLY A 116 15.48 -1.99 -11.11
N ASP A 117 15.31 -1.49 -9.88
CA ASP A 117 15.59 -2.24 -8.66
C ASP A 117 14.48 -3.27 -8.41
N GLY A 118 14.84 -4.47 -8.00
CA GLY A 118 13.90 -5.57 -7.90
C GLY A 118 14.58 -6.93 -7.87
N VAL A 119 13.74 -7.97 -7.95
CA VAL A 119 14.20 -9.36 -7.92
C VAL A 119 13.51 -10.16 -9.01
N ALA A 120 14.26 -11.02 -9.67
CA ALA A 120 13.76 -11.99 -10.62
C ALA A 120 14.10 -13.42 -10.17
N TYR A 121 13.20 -14.34 -10.48
CA TYR A 121 13.25 -15.75 -10.09
C TYR A 121 13.09 -16.63 -11.33
N TRP A 122 13.92 -17.66 -11.46
CA TRP A 122 13.78 -18.67 -12.52
C TRP A 122 13.60 -20.05 -11.94
N PHE A 123 12.69 -20.80 -12.53
CA PHE A 123 12.34 -22.14 -12.11
C PHE A 123 12.62 -23.16 -13.21
N ARG A 124 13.03 -24.36 -12.80
CA ARG A 124 13.12 -25.53 -13.67
C ARG A 124 11.70 -25.94 -14.10
N SER A 125 11.60 -26.75 -15.16
CA SER A 125 10.31 -27.34 -15.57
C SER A 125 9.70 -28.26 -14.49
N SER A 126 10.50 -28.71 -13.52
CA SER A 126 10.02 -29.42 -12.32
C SER A 126 9.35 -28.52 -11.27
N GLY A 127 9.39 -27.19 -11.44
CA GLY A 127 8.93 -26.21 -10.45
C GLY A 127 9.96 -25.85 -9.37
N GLU A 128 11.15 -26.46 -9.39
CA GLU A 128 12.23 -26.15 -8.45
C GLU A 128 12.93 -24.83 -8.80
N LEU A 129 13.24 -24.02 -7.78
CA LEU A 129 13.99 -22.78 -7.97
C LEU A 129 15.39 -23.08 -8.54
N TYR A 130 15.74 -22.38 -9.61
CA TYR A 130 17.04 -22.46 -10.26
C TYR A 130 17.92 -21.27 -9.92
N ALA A 131 17.40 -20.05 -10.06
CA ALA A 131 18.17 -18.84 -9.85
C ALA A 131 17.33 -17.69 -9.29
N VAL A 132 18.02 -16.77 -8.61
CA VAL A 132 17.52 -15.48 -8.13
C VAL A 132 18.46 -14.39 -8.64
N GLU A 133 17.95 -13.33 -9.25
CA GLU A 133 18.73 -12.17 -9.70
C GLU A 133 18.25 -10.93 -8.96
N TYR A 134 19.20 -10.18 -8.43
CA TYR A 134 18.95 -8.84 -7.90
C TYR A 134 19.17 -7.82 -9.01
N LEU A 135 18.07 -7.28 -9.54
CA LEU A 135 18.08 -6.47 -10.77
C LEU A 135 18.91 -5.18 -10.64
N HIS A 136 19.00 -4.62 -9.42
CA HIS A 136 19.82 -3.45 -9.16
C HIS A 136 21.32 -3.70 -9.31
N THR A 137 21.79 -4.87 -8.90
CA THR A 137 23.23 -5.20 -8.88
C THR A 137 23.64 -6.11 -10.05
N GLY A 138 22.69 -6.78 -10.69
CA GLY A 138 22.94 -7.86 -11.65
C GLY A 138 23.57 -9.10 -10.99
N GLU A 139 23.52 -9.20 -9.66
CA GLU A 139 23.97 -10.37 -8.93
C GLU A 139 22.98 -11.53 -9.13
N ILE A 140 23.49 -12.69 -9.53
CA ILE A 140 22.69 -13.89 -9.73
C ILE A 140 23.14 -14.98 -8.77
N LEU A 141 22.21 -15.50 -7.98
CA LEU A 141 22.39 -16.66 -7.11
C LEU A 141 21.79 -17.89 -7.78
N VAL A 142 22.63 -18.84 -8.17
CA VAL A 142 22.21 -20.11 -8.78
C VAL A 142 22.20 -21.23 -7.75
N LEU A 143 21.06 -21.89 -7.60
CA LEU A 143 20.86 -22.97 -6.65
C LEU A 143 21.14 -24.32 -7.31
N VAL A 144 22.15 -25.03 -6.79
CA VAL A 144 22.47 -26.38 -7.25
C VAL A 144 21.60 -27.38 -6.48
N PRO A 145 20.79 -28.22 -7.15
CA PRO A 145 19.84 -29.10 -6.47
C PRO A 145 20.53 -30.19 -5.64
N ALA A 146 21.68 -30.68 -6.10
CA ALA A 146 22.39 -31.79 -5.47
C ALA A 146 22.83 -31.41 -4.05
N GLY A 147 22.22 -32.05 -3.05
CA GLY A 147 22.50 -31.82 -1.64
C GLY A 147 21.84 -30.59 -1.03
N GLN A 148 21.07 -29.80 -1.79
CA GLN A 148 20.26 -28.64 -1.32
C GLN A 148 21.01 -27.68 -0.39
N GLN A 149 22.29 -27.44 -0.69
CA GLN A 149 23.15 -26.61 0.14
C GLN A 149 24.12 -25.76 -0.67
N THR A 150 24.26 -26.03 -1.97
CA THR A 150 25.27 -25.36 -2.79
C THR A 150 24.63 -24.22 -3.57
N ILE A 151 25.18 -23.02 -3.40
CA ILE A 151 24.79 -21.78 -4.07
C ILE A 151 26.01 -21.29 -4.84
N ILE A 152 25.79 -20.92 -6.10
CA ILE A 152 26.80 -20.31 -6.94
C ILE A 152 26.43 -18.84 -7.11
N GLU A 153 27.27 -17.94 -6.64
CA GLU A 153 27.07 -16.50 -6.75
C GLU A 153 27.86 -15.97 -7.95
N LEU A 154 27.12 -15.40 -8.89
CA LEU A 154 27.61 -14.77 -10.10
C LEU A 154 27.47 -13.27 -9.93
N VAL A 155 28.58 -12.60 -9.62
CA VAL A 155 28.63 -11.13 -9.53
C VAL A 155 29.28 -10.59 -10.79
N PRO A 156 28.68 -9.59 -11.46
CA PRO A 156 29.31 -8.95 -12.61
C PRO A 156 30.75 -8.51 -12.28
N GLN A 157 31.70 -8.88 -13.14
CA GLN A 157 33.12 -8.50 -13.03
C GLN A 157 33.88 -9.10 -11.84
N GLN A 158 33.35 -10.12 -11.15
CA GLN A 158 34.06 -10.85 -10.11
C GLN A 158 34.24 -12.33 -10.46
N ASP A 159 35.16 -12.99 -9.74
CA ASP A 159 35.31 -14.43 -9.80
C ASP A 159 34.09 -15.12 -9.21
N LEU A 160 33.71 -16.26 -9.80
CA LEU A 160 32.62 -17.11 -9.34
C LEU A 160 32.86 -17.52 -7.88
N GLN A 161 31.83 -17.39 -7.04
CA GLN A 161 31.89 -17.85 -5.66
C GLN A 161 30.96 -19.05 -5.45
N VAL A 162 31.51 -20.12 -4.85
CA VAL A 162 30.72 -21.28 -4.42
C VAL A 162 30.54 -21.22 -2.92
N ILE A 163 29.29 -21.23 -2.49
CA ILE A 163 28.86 -21.17 -1.10
C ILE A 163 28.16 -22.49 -0.78
N THR A 164 28.57 -23.14 0.30
CA THR A 164 27.90 -24.32 0.85
C THR A 164 27.18 -23.92 2.13
N ASP A 165 25.88 -23.63 2.03
CA ASP A 165 25.02 -23.19 3.12
C ASP A 165 23.58 -23.67 2.89
N ALA A 166 23.19 -24.74 3.59
CA ALA A 166 21.85 -25.32 3.51
C ALA A 166 20.76 -24.37 4.04
N ALA A 167 21.06 -23.58 5.06
CA ALA A 167 20.09 -22.66 5.65
C ALA A 167 19.78 -21.51 4.69
N ARG A 168 20.82 -20.92 4.09
CA ARG A 168 20.65 -19.88 3.04
C ARG A 168 19.94 -20.44 1.81
N TRP A 169 20.27 -21.67 1.39
CA TRP A 169 19.62 -22.33 0.25
C TRP A 169 18.12 -22.50 0.49
N GLN A 170 17.73 -22.97 1.68
CA GLN A 170 16.34 -23.14 2.06
C GLN A 170 15.61 -21.78 2.16
N ALA A 171 16.24 -20.77 2.75
CA ALA A 171 15.67 -19.43 2.87
C ALA A 171 15.40 -18.80 1.49
N LEU A 172 16.33 -18.91 0.54
CA LEU A 172 16.15 -18.43 -0.83
C LEU A 172 14.99 -19.15 -1.52
N THR A 173 14.90 -20.47 -1.35
CA THR A 173 13.81 -21.27 -1.95
C THR A 173 12.44 -20.87 -1.38
N SER A 174 12.30 -20.81 -0.06
CA SER A 174 11.04 -20.42 0.57
C SER A 174 10.65 -18.98 0.24
N GLY A 175 11.61 -18.05 0.28
CA GLY A 175 11.36 -16.65 -0.05
C GLY A 175 10.94 -16.44 -1.50
N ALA A 176 11.54 -17.18 -2.45
CA ALA A 176 11.13 -17.11 -3.85
C ALA A 176 9.71 -17.63 -4.09
N LEU A 177 9.32 -18.72 -3.42
CA LEU A 177 7.95 -19.26 -3.53
C LEU A 177 6.91 -18.30 -2.95
N GLU A 178 7.20 -17.68 -1.81
CA GLU A 178 6.34 -16.65 -1.21
C GLU A 178 6.22 -15.43 -2.14
N ALA A 179 7.34 -14.94 -2.68
CA ALA A 179 7.34 -13.81 -3.61
C ALA A 179 6.55 -14.11 -4.89
N VAL A 180 6.67 -15.33 -5.46
CA VAL A 180 5.89 -15.73 -6.63
C VAL A 180 4.39 -15.75 -6.33
N ALA A 181 4.00 -16.27 -5.15
CA ALA A 181 2.59 -16.31 -4.76
C ALA A 181 2.00 -14.90 -4.60
N ASP A 182 2.78 -13.95 -4.06
CA ASP A 182 2.39 -12.54 -3.99
C ASP A 182 2.26 -11.93 -5.40
N ILE A 183 3.27 -12.10 -6.27
CA ILE A 183 3.24 -11.62 -7.67
C ILE A 183 2.00 -12.13 -8.40
N GLN A 184 1.69 -13.43 -8.28
CA GLN A 184 0.49 -14.04 -8.87
C GLN A 184 -0.78 -13.35 -8.35
N THR A 185 -0.87 -13.18 -7.02
CA THR A 185 -2.02 -12.52 -6.39
C THR A 185 -2.19 -11.09 -6.89
N GLN A 186 -1.12 -10.30 -6.98
CA GLN A 186 -1.18 -8.92 -7.47
C GLN A 186 -1.66 -8.86 -8.92
N ILE A 187 -1.13 -9.73 -9.78
CA ILE A 187 -1.54 -9.80 -11.20
C ILE A 187 -3.01 -10.21 -11.33
N GLU A 188 -3.46 -11.21 -10.56
CA GLU A 188 -4.85 -11.68 -10.59
C GLU A 188 -5.83 -10.61 -10.11
N VAL A 189 -5.51 -9.93 -9.00
CA VAL A 189 -6.32 -8.80 -8.49
C VAL A 189 -6.42 -7.71 -9.55
N GLN A 190 -5.30 -7.33 -10.16
CA GLN A 190 -5.30 -6.31 -11.22
C GLN A 190 -6.11 -6.75 -12.44
N ALA A 191 -6.01 -8.00 -12.88
CA ALA A 191 -6.80 -8.52 -13.99
C ALA A 191 -8.30 -8.52 -13.68
N GLN A 192 -8.70 -8.80 -12.44
CA GLN A 192 -10.09 -8.69 -12.00
C GLN A 192 -10.57 -7.24 -12.00
N LEU A 193 -9.74 -6.29 -11.55
CA LEU A 193 -10.04 -4.86 -11.59
C LEU A 193 -10.18 -4.37 -13.04
N GLU A 194 -9.30 -4.78 -13.95
CA GLU A 194 -9.38 -4.45 -15.38
C GLU A 194 -10.66 -5.01 -16.01
N THR A 195 -10.99 -6.28 -15.73
CA THR A 195 -12.22 -6.92 -16.24
C THR A 195 -13.47 -6.21 -15.72
N ARG A 196 -13.45 -5.72 -14.47
CA ARG A 196 -14.52 -4.87 -13.92
C ARG A 196 -14.52 -3.47 -14.53
N SER A 197 -13.36 -2.91 -14.86
CA SER A 197 -13.24 -1.60 -15.50
C SER A 197 -13.79 -1.62 -16.92
N ASP A 198 -13.60 -2.71 -17.68
CA ASP A 198 -14.20 -2.90 -19.00
C ASP A 198 -15.74 -3.08 -18.88
N ALA A 199 -16.21 -3.73 -17.82
CA ALA A 199 -17.64 -3.73 -17.48
C ALA A 199 -18.13 -2.35 -17.00
N ALA A 200 -17.25 -1.52 -16.42
CA ALA A 200 -17.56 -0.16 -15.97
C ALA A 200 -17.59 0.86 -17.13
N VAL A 201 -16.96 0.57 -18.27
CA VAL A 201 -17.14 1.34 -19.52
C VAL A 201 -18.59 1.24 -20.03
N GLU A 202 -19.34 0.19 -19.66
CA GLU A 202 -20.81 0.13 -19.82
C GLU A 202 -21.60 0.79 -18.65
N ALA A 203 -20.95 1.11 -17.52
CA ALA A 203 -21.61 1.58 -16.28
C ALA A 203 -21.68 3.11 -16.10
N GLY A 204 -21.09 3.90 -17.00
CA GLY A 204 -21.14 5.37 -16.94
C GLY A 204 -19.99 6.00 -16.13
N PRO A 205 -19.92 7.35 -16.06
CA PRO A 205 -18.79 8.08 -15.46
C PRO A 205 -18.64 7.82 -13.95
N PRO A 206 -17.43 8.00 -13.39
CA PRO A 206 -17.19 7.78 -11.96
C PRO A 206 -18.07 8.70 -11.13
N MET A 207 -18.43 8.22 -9.94
CA MET A 207 -19.17 9.07 -9.00
C MET A 207 -18.34 10.29 -8.62
N ALA A 208 -17.03 10.11 -8.42
CA ALA A 208 -16.13 11.19 -8.08
C ALA A 208 -14.68 10.93 -8.51
N LEU A 209 -13.99 12.03 -8.80
CA LEU A 209 -12.54 12.13 -8.88
C LEU A 209 -12.03 12.79 -7.59
N VAL A 210 -11.06 12.17 -6.94
CA VAL A 210 -10.57 12.51 -5.61
C VAL A 210 -9.09 12.84 -5.71
N LYS A 211 -8.75 14.12 -5.63
CA LYS A 211 -7.36 14.59 -5.78
C LYS A 211 -6.77 14.88 -4.41
N VAL A 212 -5.77 14.11 -4.01
CA VAL A 212 -5.09 14.30 -2.72
C VAL A 212 -4.04 15.40 -2.85
N ALA A 213 -4.12 16.43 -2.00
CA ALA A 213 -3.16 17.53 -2.03
C ALA A 213 -1.73 17.06 -1.70
N ARG A 214 -0.73 17.64 -2.38
CA ARG A 214 0.70 17.47 -2.06
C ARG A 214 1.03 17.94 -0.64
N GLU A 215 2.13 17.41 -0.09
CA GLU A 215 2.66 17.81 1.21
C GLU A 215 2.60 19.33 1.43
N GLY A 216 1.90 19.74 2.49
CA GLY A 216 1.57 21.12 2.78
C GLY A 216 0.22 21.19 3.50
N GLY A 217 0.24 21.28 4.83
CA GLY A 217 -0.97 21.26 5.65
C GLY A 217 -0.69 20.74 7.06
N ASP A 218 -1.70 20.83 7.94
CA ASP A 218 -1.65 20.25 9.28
C ASP A 218 -1.44 18.72 9.18
N PRO A 219 -0.38 18.14 9.78
CA PRO A 219 -0.11 16.69 9.74
C PRO A 219 -1.23 15.85 10.38
N HIS A 220 -2.17 16.48 11.07
CA HIS A 220 -3.34 15.83 11.65
C HIS A 220 -4.55 15.74 10.71
N HIS A 221 -4.51 16.36 9.53
CA HIS A 221 -5.64 16.38 8.59
C HIS A 221 -5.18 16.17 7.14
N ARG A 222 -5.98 15.45 6.35
CA ARG A 222 -5.77 15.34 4.90
C ARG A 222 -6.58 16.40 4.16
N TRP A 223 -6.05 16.91 3.07
CA TRP A 223 -6.71 17.89 2.20
C TRP A 223 -6.93 17.26 0.83
N VAL A 224 -8.17 17.29 0.38
CA VAL A 224 -8.61 16.53 -0.79
C VAL A 224 -9.56 17.40 -1.60
N THR A 225 -9.45 17.38 -2.92
CA THR A 225 -10.52 17.89 -3.80
C THR A 225 -11.40 16.70 -4.20
N PHE A 226 -12.70 16.83 -4.02
CA PHE A 226 -13.70 15.83 -4.38
C PHE A 226 -14.55 16.39 -5.51
N GLU A 227 -14.26 15.97 -6.73
CA GLU A 227 -14.87 16.47 -7.95
C GLU A 227 -15.90 15.47 -8.47
N VAL A 228 -17.11 15.94 -8.76
CA VAL A 228 -18.19 15.07 -9.28
C VAL A 228 -18.72 15.58 -10.62
N PRO A 229 -19.14 14.69 -11.54
CA PRO A 229 -19.64 15.11 -12.85
C PRO A 229 -21.05 15.72 -12.79
N GLN A 230 -21.82 15.49 -11.72
CA GLN A 230 -23.21 15.95 -11.64
C GLN A 230 -23.30 17.45 -11.35
N ALA A 231 -23.84 18.22 -12.31
CA ALA A 231 -24.15 19.64 -12.12
C ALA A 231 -25.36 19.89 -11.20
N VAL A 232 -26.34 18.97 -11.19
CA VAL A 232 -27.59 19.09 -10.41
C VAL A 232 -27.62 18.04 -9.30
N THR A 233 -27.00 18.37 -8.17
CA THR A 233 -26.81 17.47 -7.03
C THR A 233 -28.07 17.27 -6.18
N SER A 234 -29.12 18.05 -6.43
CA SER A 234 -30.44 17.91 -5.79
C SER A 234 -31.31 16.81 -6.41
N SER A 235 -30.93 16.29 -7.57
CA SER A 235 -31.65 15.19 -8.23
C SER A 235 -31.43 13.86 -7.53
N SER A 236 -32.35 12.91 -7.77
CA SER A 236 -32.28 11.56 -7.20
C SER A 236 -31.01 10.85 -7.65
N ALA A 237 -30.25 10.33 -6.69
CA ALA A 237 -29.20 9.36 -6.93
C ALA A 237 -29.85 7.98 -7.08
N TRP A 238 -29.48 7.26 -8.13
CA TRP A 238 -29.89 5.87 -8.37
C TRP A 238 -31.42 5.62 -8.43
N GLY A 239 -32.22 6.66 -8.67
CA GLY A 239 -33.68 6.54 -8.81
C GLY A 239 -34.46 6.43 -7.49
N GLY A 240 -33.80 6.55 -6.34
CA GLY A 240 -34.42 6.51 -4.99
C GLY A 240 -34.66 7.89 -4.36
N ALA A 241 -34.92 7.91 -3.06
CA ALA A 241 -35.14 9.13 -2.27
C ALA A 241 -33.85 9.89 -1.91
N LEU A 242 -32.69 9.22 -2.04
CA LEU A 242 -31.37 9.80 -1.81
C LEU A 242 -31.03 10.79 -2.93
N ARG A 243 -30.45 11.94 -2.60
CA ARG A 243 -29.98 12.92 -3.61
C ARG A 243 -28.52 12.66 -3.91
N TRP A 244 -28.05 13.06 -5.09
CA TRP A 244 -26.61 13.03 -5.41
C TRP A 244 -25.75 13.75 -4.36
N TYR A 245 -26.21 14.90 -3.85
CA TYR A 245 -25.54 15.60 -2.76
C TYR A 245 -25.37 14.71 -1.50
N ASP A 246 -26.41 13.98 -1.12
CA ASP A 246 -26.37 13.11 0.06
C ASP A 246 -25.46 11.90 -0.19
N ALA A 247 -25.49 11.35 -1.41
CA ALA A 247 -24.61 10.25 -1.83
C ALA A 247 -23.13 10.67 -1.82
N HIS A 248 -22.80 11.87 -2.33
CA HIS A 248 -21.43 12.39 -2.31
C HIS A 248 -20.90 12.56 -0.88
N LEU A 249 -21.72 13.10 0.03
CA LEU A 249 -21.35 13.18 1.44
C LEU A 249 -21.14 11.80 2.07
N ALA A 250 -22.00 10.83 1.74
CA ALA A 250 -21.84 9.45 2.18
C ALA A 250 -20.51 8.83 1.67
N THR A 251 -20.12 9.15 0.43
CA THR A 251 -18.84 8.74 -0.15
C THR A 251 -17.64 9.41 0.54
N MET A 252 -17.70 10.72 0.83
CA MET A 252 -16.65 11.40 1.59
C MET A 252 -16.49 10.81 3.01
N VAL A 253 -17.61 10.46 3.65
CA VAL A 253 -17.62 9.75 4.94
C VAL A 253 -16.92 8.40 4.84
N ALA A 254 -17.26 7.61 3.83
CA ALA A 254 -16.67 6.30 3.60
C ALA A 254 -15.16 6.38 3.32
N LEU A 255 -14.74 7.25 2.40
CA LEU A 255 -13.33 7.52 2.11
C LEU A 255 -12.57 7.96 3.36
N THR A 256 -13.20 8.78 4.20
CA THR A 256 -12.59 9.19 5.46
C THR A 256 -12.34 8.01 6.38
N ALA A 257 -13.35 7.16 6.59
CA ALA A 257 -13.24 5.99 7.45
C ALA A 257 -12.15 5.03 6.98
N ASP A 258 -12.13 4.71 5.67
CA ASP A 258 -11.31 3.63 5.13
C ASP A 258 -9.90 4.11 4.75
N GLN A 259 -9.78 5.24 4.08
CA GLN A 259 -8.50 5.70 3.52
C GLN A 259 -7.72 6.62 4.47
N PHE A 260 -8.41 7.49 5.21
CA PHE A 260 -7.73 8.56 5.96
C PHE A 260 -7.59 8.27 7.45
N CYS A 261 -8.46 7.44 8.03
CA CYS A 261 -8.48 7.18 9.46
C CYS A 261 -7.66 5.96 9.92
N GLY A 262 -6.91 5.31 9.03
CA GLY A 262 -5.99 4.22 9.37
C GLY A 262 -4.73 4.68 10.12
N HIS A 263 -4.31 5.94 9.95
CA HIS A 263 -3.13 6.48 10.64
C HIS A 263 -3.47 7.04 12.03
N GLN A 264 -2.70 6.67 13.05
CA GLN A 264 -2.93 7.05 14.46
C GLN A 264 -2.95 8.58 14.72
N SER A 265 -2.37 9.39 13.83
CA SER A 265 -2.30 10.84 13.97
C SER A 265 -3.40 11.61 13.23
N ALA A 266 -4.15 10.95 12.34
CA ALA A 266 -5.17 11.58 11.51
C ALA A 266 -6.47 11.78 12.28
N ARG A 267 -7.00 13.00 12.25
CA ARG A 267 -8.26 13.38 12.90
C ARG A 267 -9.44 13.42 11.94
N GLY A 268 -9.16 13.45 10.63
CA GLY A 268 -10.15 13.52 9.57
C GLY A 268 -9.58 14.03 8.25
N ALA A 269 -10.48 14.33 7.32
CA ALA A 269 -10.14 14.91 6.02
C ALA A 269 -11.01 16.13 5.71
N TYR A 270 -10.39 17.14 5.12
CA TYR A 270 -11.04 18.29 4.49
C TYR A 270 -11.24 17.98 3.01
N PHE A 271 -12.48 18.11 2.55
CA PHE A 271 -12.87 17.97 1.16
C PHE A 271 -13.24 19.33 0.60
N ASN A 272 -12.54 19.79 -0.42
CA ASN A 272 -13.04 20.83 -1.31
C ASN A 272 -13.98 20.15 -2.30
N TYR A 273 -15.27 20.27 -2.06
CA TYR A 273 -16.29 19.61 -2.88
C TYR A 273 -16.57 20.47 -4.11
N GLU A 274 -16.42 19.89 -5.29
CA GLU A 274 -16.65 20.54 -6.58
C GLU A 274 -17.62 19.73 -7.45
N ALA A 275 -18.58 20.40 -8.08
CA ALA A 275 -19.59 19.83 -8.96
C ALA A 275 -19.43 20.31 -10.40
N ASP A 276 -20.17 19.69 -11.33
CA ASP A 276 -20.09 19.99 -12.78
C ASP A 276 -18.66 19.84 -13.33
N GLY A 277 -17.99 18.74 -12.95
CA GLY A 277 -16.61 18.45 -13.36
C GLY A 277 -15.62 19.52 -12.93
N GLY A 278 -15.72 19.98 -11.68
CA GLY A 278 -14.81 20.97 -11.10
C GLY A 278 -15.24 22.42 -11.28
N SER A 279 -16.29 22.68 -12.08
CA SER A 279 -16.67 24.04 -12.47
C SER A 279 -17.48 24.81 -11.42
N ILE A 280 -18.02 24.13 -10.40
CA ILE A 280 -18.84 24.72 -9.34
C ILE A 280 -18.28 24.32 -7.98
N PHE A 281 -17.85 25.30 -7.18
CA PHE A 281 -17.46 25.07 -5.79
C PHE A 281 -18.69 24.81 -4.94
N MET A 282 -18.77 23.65 -4.30
CA MET A 282 -19.88 23.27 -3.41
C MET A 282 -19.56 23.51 -1.94
N GLY A 283 -18.32 23.90 -1.62
CA GLY A 283 -17.85 24.24 -0.28
C GLY A 283 -16.77 23.31 0.24
N GLN A 284 -16.13 23.73 1.32
CA GLN A 284 -15.22 22.89 2.07
C GLN A 284 -15.97 22.16 3.18
N ILE A 285 -15.76 20.84 3.27
CA ILE A 285 -16.41 19.98 4.25
C ILE A 285 -15.33 19.25 5.04
N PHE A 286 -15.40 19.33 6.36
CA PHE A 286 -14.55 18.52 7.23
C PHE A 286 -15.30 17.29 7.71
N VAL A 287 -14.73 16.11 7.45
CA VAL A 287 -15.22 14.84 8.00
C VAL A 287 -14.21 14.35 9.02
N SER A 288 -14.61 14.28 10.28
CA SER A 288 -13.74 13.74 11.33
C SER A 288 -13.78 12.21 11.34
N CYS A 289 -12.70 11.58 11.82
CA CYS A 289 -12.64 10.13 11.96
C CYS A 289 -13.71 9.57 12.92
N SER A 290 -14.10 10.33 13.94
CA SER A 290 -15.17 9.91 14.85
C SER A 290 -16.53 9.92 14.16
N VAL A 291 -16.82 10.95 13.34
CA VAL A 291 -18.06 11.00 12.56
C VAL A 291 -18.05 9.88 11.53
N ALA A 292 -16.95 9.72 10.79
CA ALA A 292 -16.82 8.71 9.74
C ALA A 292 -17.11 7.29 10.26
N ARG A 293 -16.40 6.87 11.32
CA ARG A 293 -16.60 5.56 11.95
C ARG A 293 -18.01 5.39 12.51
N SER A 294 -18.54 6.41 13.21
CA SER A 294 -19.89 6.34 13.78
C SER A 294 -20.98 6.16 12.71
N VAL A 295 -20.83 6.81 11.55
CA VAL A 295 -21.77 6.66 10.44
C VAL A 295 -21.68 5.25 9.84
N ILE A 296 -20.47 4.74 9.56
CA ILE A 296 -20.29 3.39 9.03
C ILE A 296 -20.82 2.33 10.01
N GLU A 297 -20.60 2.49 11.32
CA GLU A 297 -21.16 1.61 12.36
C GLU A 297 -22.69 1.68 12.44
N THR A 298 -23.27 2.86 12.24
CA THR A 298 -24.73 3.07 12.38
C THR A 298 -25.51 2.54 11.18
N TYR A 299 -25.01 2.80 9.97
CA TYR A 299 -25.72 2.51 8.74
C TYR A 299 -25.21 1.24 8.06
N GLY A 300 -24.02 0.72 8.42
CA GLY A 300 -23.41 -0.42 7.74
C GLY A 300 -22.87 -0.08 6.36
N GLN A 301 -22.34 -1.07 5.66
CA GLN A 301 -21.87 -0.95 4.28
C GLN A 301 -23.02 -1.28 3.32
N GLY A 302 -23.29 -0.34 2.41
CA GLY A 302 -24.39 -0.38 1.45
C GLY A 302 -23.93 -0.79 0.08
N GLN A 303 -24.04 0.10 -0.90
CA GLN A 303 -23.61 -0.15 -2.27
C GLN A 303 -22.22 0.42 -2.56
N TYR A 304 -21.64 0.06 -3.70
CA TYR A 304 -20.37 0.63 -4.14
C TYR A 304 -20.57 1.97 -4.85
N ALA A 305 -19.68 2.91 -4.54
CA ALA A 305 -19.43 4.09 -5.32
C ALA A 305 -18.08 3.93 -6.03
N TRP A 306 -18.09 3.96 -7.36
CA TRP A 306 -16.85 3.99 -8.13
C TRP A 306 -16.23 5.39 -8.03
N VAL A 307 -15.02 5.47 -7.49
CA VAL A 307 -14.25 6.70 -7.35
C VAL A 307 -12.85 6.52 -7.92
N VAL A 308 -12.27 7.60 -8.44
CA VAL A 308 -10.87 7.62 -8.88
C VAL A 308 -10.08 8.45 -7.88
N LEU A 309 -9.10 7.85 -7.22
CA LEU A 309 -8.19 8.50 -6.28
C LEU A 309 -6.90 8.88 -7.02
N GLU A 310 -6.70 10.16 -7.29
CA GLU A 310 -5.45 10.70 -7.80
C GLU A 310 -4.55 11.10 -6.63
N GLU A 311 -3.46 10.36 -6.46
CA GLU A 311 -2.43 10.69 -5.49
C GLU A 311 -1.56 11.85 -5.96
N ALA A 312 -0.94 12.52 -4.98
CA ALA A 312 -0.05 13.66 -5.17
C ALA A 312 1.14 13.42 -6.13
N TRP A 313 1.49 12.15 -6.38
CA TRP A 313 2.60 11.73 -7.25
C TRP A 313 2.18 11.44 -8.70
N GLY A 314 0.88 11.54 -9.00
CA GLY A 314 0.34 11.35 -10.35
C GLY A 314 -0.16 9.95 -10.63
N ASP A 315 -0.10 9.04 -9.65
CA ASP A 315 -0.76 7.75 -9.72
C ASP A 315 -2.27 7.93 -9.50
N ALA A 316 -3.07 7.27 -10.32
CA ALA A 316 -4.52 7.26 -10.21
C ALA A 316 -4.99 5.83 -9.93
N GLU A 317 -5.64 5.63 -8.80
CA GLU A 317 -6.24 4.35 -8.43
C GLU A 317 -7.76 4.40 -8.61
N SER A 318 -8.35 3.39 -9.24
CA SER A 318 -9.81 3.22 -9.25
C SER A 318 -10.22 2.41 -8.03
N LEU A 319 -11.06 3.01 -7.18
CA LEU A 319 -11.57 2.41 -5.96
C LEU A 319 -13.08 2.16 -6.05
N ASP A 320 -13.48 0.95 -5.72
CA ASP A 320 -14.86 0.59 -5.38
C ASP A 320 -15.08 0.89 -3.89
N GLN A 321 -15.56 2.09 -3.57
CA GLN A 321 -15.77 2.51 -2.19
C GLN A 321 -17.14 2.06 -1.69
N TRP A 322 -17.19 1.27 -0.62
CA TRP A 322 -18.44 0.96 0.07
C TRP A 322 -19.01 2.23 0.71
N VAL A 323 -20.17 2.69 0.26
CA VAL A 323 -20.89 3.81 0.90
C VAL A 323 -21.85 3.29 1.97
N PRO A 324 -22.19 4.08 3.00
CA PRO A 324 -23.21 3.73 3.98
C PRO A 324 -24.50 3.15 3.36
N ASP A 325 -25.09 2.12 3.97
CA ASP A 325 -26.39 1.60 3.52
C ASP A 325 -27.52 2.58 3.85
N LEU A 326 -28.03 3.23 2.81
CA LEU A 326 -29.01 4.30 2.89
C LEU A 326 -30.26 3.95 2.09
N PRO A 327 -31.03 2.92 2.49
CA PRO A 327 -32.33 2.67 1.89
C PRO A 327 -33.24 3.88 2.13
N ASP A 328 -34.28 4.05 1.29
CA ASP A 328 -35.17 5.21 1.33
C ASP A 328 -35.75 5.53 2.72
N THR A 329 -35.95 4.50 3.55
CA THR A 329 -36.42 4.63 4.94
C THR A 329 -35.42 5.31 5.88
N MET A 330 -34.12 5.23 5.60
CA MET A 330 -33.03 5.78 6.42
C MET A 330 -32.55 7.16 5.95
N VAL A 331 -32.88 7.56 4.71
CA VAL A 331 -32.49 8.86 4.14
C VAL A 331 -32.90 10.06 5.01
N PRO A 332 -34.13 10.14 5.58
CA PRO A 332 -34.51 11.26 6.44
C PRO A 332 -33.62 11.37 7.69
N GLN A 333 -33.31 10.23 8.31
CA GLN A 333 -32.45 10.18 9.49
C GLN A 333 -31.03 10.62 9.12
N PHE A 334 -30.46 10.07 8.05
CA PHE A 334 -29.12 10.45 7.56
C PHE A 334 -29.00 11.95 7.29
N ARG A 335 -30.02 12.56 6.68
CA ARG A 335 -30.03 14.02 6.48
C ARG A 335 -30.03 14.80 7.79
N GLN A 336 -30.79 14.34 8.78
CA GLN A 336 -30.90 15.00 10.07
C GLN A 336 -29.65 14.84 10.93
N THR A 337 -28.99 13.68 10.88
CA THR A 337 -27.88 13.35 11.79
C THR A 337 -26.51 13.61 11.17
N VAL A 338 -26.34 13.44 9.85
CA VAL A 338 -25.04 13.55 9.18
C VAL A 338 -24.97 14.80 8.32
N VAL A 339 -25.88 14.95 7.37
CA VAL A 339 -25.82 16.05 6.38
C VAL A 339 -25.88 17.43 7.05
N GLN A 340 -26.70 17.59 8.09
CA GLN A 340 -26.76 18.84 8.86
C GLN A 340 -25.48 19.15 9.64
N GLN A 341 -24.67 18.13 9.98
CA GLN A 341 -23.40 18.34 10.68
C GLN A 341 -22.26 18.66 9.71
N LEU A 342 -22.30 18.09 8.51
CA LEU A 342 -21.32 18.32 7.44
C LEU A 342 -21.70 19.57 6.62
N THR A 343 -21.76 20.71 7.30
CA THR A 343 -22.12 21.97 6.64
C THR A 343 -20.95 22.46 5.78
N PRO A 344 -21.17 22.76 4.48
CA PRO A 344 -20.11 23.28 3.62
C PRO A 344 -19.74 24.72 4.01
N GLU A 345 -18.44 24.98 4.10
CA GLU A 345 -17.86 26.28 4.44
C GLU A 345 -17.27 26.98 3.20
N CYS A 346 -17.20 28.32 3.24
CA CYS A 346 -16.44 29.08 2.25
C CYS A 346 -14.94 28.99 2.55
N ILE A 347 -14.11 29.14 1.52
CA ILE A 347 -12.64 29.19 1.64
C ILE A 347 -12.09 30.50 1.10
N GLU A 348 -10.92 30.90 1.58
CA GLU A 348 -10.14 32.02 1.03
C GLU A 348 -8.96 31.44 0.24
N THR A 349 -8.89 31.69 -1.05
CA THR A 349 -7.80 31.22 -1.92
C THR A 349 -7.37 32.32 -2.88
N GLY A 350 -6.06 32.61 -2.93
CA GLY A 350 -5.51 33.65 -3.82
C GLY A 350 -6.06 35.07 -3.60
N GLY A 351 -6.60 35.36 -2.41
CA GLY A 351 -7.24 36.65 -2.09
C GLY A 351 -8.69 36.76 -2.55
N THR A 352 -9.28 35.66 -3.03
CA THR A 352 -10.70 35.56 -3.39
C THR A 352 -11.39 34.58 -2.44
N ARG A 353 -12.57 34.97 -1.96
CA ARG A 353 -13.44 34.10 -1.18
C ARG A 353 -14.30 33.27 -2.13
N LEU A 354 -14.20 31.94 -2.03
CA LEU A 354 -15.06 30.99 -2.74
C LEU A 354 -16.09 30.41 -1.76
N CYS A 355 -17.36 30.45 -2.13
CA CYS A 355 -18.48 29.96 -1.33
C CYS A 355 -19.32 28.92 -2.12
N PRO A 356 -20.11 28.09 -1.43
CA PRO A 356 -20.99 27.12 -2.08
C PRO A 356 -21.88 27.74 -3.17
N GLY A 357 -21.78 27.22 -4.39
CA GLY A 357 -22.48 27.70 -5.59
C GLY A 357 -21.64 28.60 -6.51
N ASP A 358 -20.47 29.06 -6.08
CA ASP A 358 -19.58 29.88 -6.93
C ASP A 358 -18.99 29.05 -8.07
N ARG A 359 -18.76 29.69 -9.22
CA ARG A 359 -18.05 29.07 -10.35
C ARG A 359 -16.54 29.32 -10.22
N ILE A 360 -15.73 28.30 -10.53
CA ILE A 360 -14.25 28.35 -10.45
C ILE A 360 -13.64 28.48 -11.84
#